data_AF-A0A1G4J7L9-F1
#
_entry.id   AF-A0A1G4J7L9-F1
#
_cell.length_a   1.000
_cell.length_b   1.000
_cell.length_c   1.000
_cell.angle_alpha   90.00
_cell.angle_beta   90.00
_cell.angle_gamma   90.00
#
_symmetry.space_group_name_H-M   'P 1'
#
loop_
_entity.id
_entity.type
_entity.pdbx_description
1 polymer ?
#
loop_
_entity_poly.entity_id
_entity_poly.type
_entity_poly.pdbx_seq_one_letter_code
_entity_poly.pdbx_strand_id
1 'polypeptide(L)'
;MNAWNVPSKNRFHTAFGEAVASRKLLRSLSNGRLAASGQSPLCENHIHPFYQLNNAERGILCATENGPQLLGGKKIVPVLRSSDLGRKEVLTNARLVFKSVVGINKLLGSYHKFGEEKPLAIIADRDIDQLLRSSRLGTTQVLKLQEFSALLQEQKSPANHLQIASIVDSLNSDTHEAQVFSEEVFLYILQHFCNSKHGMISVALSIVDFLQKDIDELREAEVLLLQWLVTIRQKNVPRDQDIIEAFSNLTVAISDRFHISNCILHFSPPVTQAVLEFYLDAGLLSESKLLFTDLISKRFCVKSKLVEKYLALIEDKVTIADLNDRLLKKFAYISDFRPVFETTLTPGITEILISYCRHFDEVISLLELVERSKATRQIWDHVLPQLVRRISLLDVNPVVNSCNLTVILNRAKNFYGSALSSKVQRAFIVQYAANGNFTMVTKLIRGYEQHLNPNFYASLLSASTDSNICSSVPGFRPQEKRGFLVSMVLPHYDELSLAAKRIVLENADSEELLKPLILSELAIQARGGKALVSEAVSWAERRGLNPNVRVEVNE
;
A
#
# COMPACT_ATOMS: atom_id res chain seq x y z
N MET A 1 -24.83 -39.91 10.33
CA MET A 1 -23.53 -39.89 9.60
C MET A 1 -23.84 -39.57 8.14
N ASN A 2 -23.75 -38.30 7.74
CA ASN A 2 -23.83 -37.89 6.34
C ASN A 2 -22.83 -36.76 6.12
N ALA A 3 -22.04 -36.92 5.06
CA ALA A 3 -20.83 -36.17 4.78
C ALA A 3 -21.13 -34.70 4.47
N TRP A 4 -20.42 -33.83 5.20
CA TRP A 4 -20.33 -32.41 4.96
C TRP A 4 -19.53 -32.17 3.67
N ASN A 5 -20.18 -31.60 2.64
CA ASN A 5 -19.50 -31.07 1.48
C ASN A 5 -18.79 -29.77 1.86
N VAL A 6 -17.51 -29.89 2.21
CA VAL A 6 -16.58 -28.75 2.33
C VAL A 6 -16.46 -28.07 0.96
N PRO A 7 -16.65 -26.74 0.84
CA PRO A 7 -16.47 -26.06 -0.44
C PRO A 7 -15.01 -26.20 -0.90
N SER A 8 -14.84 -26.77 -2.08
CA SER A 8 -13.55 -27.18 -2.62
C SER A 8 -12.59 -25.99 -2.85
N LYS A 9 -11.29 -26.22 -2.60
CA LYS A 9 -10.15 -25.35 -2.93
C LYS A 9 -10.08 -24.88 -4.41
N ASN A 10 -10.98 -25.35 -5.28
CA ASN A 10 -10.99 -25.07 -6.71
C ASN A 10 -11.65 -23.73 -7.10
N ARG A 11 -12.48 -23.10 -6.24
CA ARG A 11 -13.10 -21.79 -6.55
C ARG A 11 -12.11 -20.61 -6.56
N PHE A 12 -10.99 -20.73 -5.85
CA PHE A 12 -9.94 -19.69 -5.82
C PHE A 12 -9.23 -19.51 -7.16
N HIS A 13 -9.07 -20.59 -7.95
CA HIS A 13 -8.41 -20.52 -9.25
C HIS A 13 -9.34 -20.05 -10.37
N THR A 14 -10.65 -20.29 -10.26
CA THR A 14 -11.63 -19.81 -11.24
C THR A 14 -11.93 -18.33 -11.06
N ALA A 15 -12.17 -17.85 -9.83
CA ALA A 15 -12.47 -16.43 -9.58
C ALA A 15 -11.27 -15.49 -9.86
N PHE A 16 -10.04 -15.93 -9.56
CA PHE A 16 -8.83 -15.18 -9.89
C PHE A 16 -8.53 -15.19 -11.39
N GLY A 17 -8.80 -16.32 -12.06
CA GLY A 17 -8.77 -16.42 -13.51
C GLY A 17 -9.83 -15.54 -14.17
N GLU A 18 -11.04 -15.46 -13.61
CA GLU A 18 -12.17 -14.69 -14.12
C GLU A 18 -12.03 -13.19 -13.89
N ALA A 19 -11.56 -12.71 -12.73
CA ALA A 19 -11.35 -11.28 -12.48
C ALA A 19 -10.21 -10.70 -13.33
N VAL A 20 -9.15 -11.49 -13.53
CA VAL A 20 -8.05 -11.16 -14.46
C VAL A 20 -8.50 -11.30 -15.92
N ALA A 21 -9.33 -12.31 -16.24
CA ALA A 21 -9.91 -12.50 -17.56
C ALA A 21 -11.01 -11.48 -17.90
N SER A 22 -11.66 -10.85 -16.93
CA SER A 22 -12.71 -9.84 -17.15
C SER A 22 -12.16 -8.60 -17.87
N ARG A 23 -10.89 -8.25 -17.60
CA ARG A 23 -10.15 -7.25 -18.40
C ARG A 23 -9.75 -7.75 -19.79
N LYS A 24 -9.52 -9.05 -19.95
CA LYS A 24 -9.20 -9.66 -21.25
C LYS A 24 -10.43 -9.85 -22.12
N LEU A 25 -11.59 -10.24 -21.62
CA LEU A 25 -12.78 -10.45 -22.46
C LEU A 25 -13.27 -9.15 -23.12
N LEU A 26 -13.08 -7.99 -22.47
CA LEU A 26 -13.42 -6.67 -23.02
C LEU A 26 -12.33 -6.06 -23.93
N ARG A 27 -11.10 -6.59 -23.95
CA ARG A 27 -9.98 -6.06 -24.76
C ARG A 27 -9.37 -7.06 -25.77
N SER A 28 -9.57 -8.37 -25.57
CA SER A 28 -9.00 -9.43 -26.41
C SER A 28 -9.84 -9.74 -27.66
N LEU A 29 -10.95 -9.02 -27.87
CA LEU A 29 -11.69 -9.09 -29.13
C LEU A 29 -11.01 -8.32 -30.28
N SER A 30 -9.87 -7.63 -30.06
CA SER A 30 -9.30 -6.78 -31.11
C SER A 30 -7.90 -7.06 -31.61
N ASN A 31 -7.04 -7.93 -31.04
CA ASN A 31 -5.75 -8.24 -31.68
C ASN A 31 -5.12 -9.57 -31.23
N GLY A 32 -5.40 -10.64 -31.97
CA GLY A 32 -4.68 -11.90 -31.83
C GLY A 32 -3.25 -11.78 -32.40
N ARG A 33 -2.24 -11.96 -31.55
CA ARG A 33 -0.92 -12.49 -31.94
C ARG A 33 -0.17 -12.99 -30.69
N LEU A 34 0.05 -14.30 -30.68
CA LEU A 34 0.88 -15.01 -29.70
C LEU A 34 2.34 -14.54 -29.82
N ALA A 35 2.95 -14.12 -28.71
CA ALA A 35 4.39 -13.87 -28.65
C ALA A 35 5.10 -15.14 -28.13
N ALA A 36 5.99 -15.68 -28.96
CA ALA A 36 6.85 -16.80 -28.63
C ALA A 36 7.83 -16.46 -27.49
N SER A 37 8.28 -17.50 -26.79
CA SER A 37 9.30 -17.43 -25.73
C SER A 37 10.54 -16.67 -26.22
N GLY A 38 10.84 -15.55 -25.57
CA GLY A 38 12.01 -14.69 -25.88
C GLY A 38 11.68 -13.30 -26.44
N GLN A 39 10.41 -12.95 -26.64
CA GLN A 39 9.99 -11.56 -26.91
C GLN A 39 9.65 -10.82 -25.60
N SER A 40 9.99 -9.53 -25.54
CA SER A 40 9.52 -8.64 -24.46
C SER A 40 7.99 -8.67 -24.40
N PRO A 41 7.39 -8.78 -23.21
CA PRO A 41 5.93 -8.85 -23.09
C PRO A 41 5.29 -7.59 -23.65
N LEU A 42 4.22 -7.76 -24.44
CA LEU A 42 3.39 -6.64 -24.91
C LEU A 42 2.92 -5.80 -23.72
N CYS A 43 2.84 -4.47 -23.88
CA CYS A 43 2.40 -3.53 -22.86
C CYS A 43 1.06 -3.93 -22.22
N GLU A 44 0.17 -4.55 -22.99
CA GLU A 44 -1.16 -5.00 -22.56
C GLU A 44 -1.12 -6.17 -21.55
N ASN A 45 0.01 -6.88 -21.46
CA ASN A 45 0.21 -7.95 -20.49
C ASN A 45 0.83 -7.46 -19.17
N HIS A 46 1.17 -6.17 -19.07
CA HIS A 46 1.78 -5.58 -17.88
C HIS A 46 0.67 -5.21 -16.91
N ILE A 47 0.77 -5.71 -15.68
CA ILE A 47 -0.24 -5.44 -14.64
C ILE A 47 0.29 -4.52 -13.54
N HIS A 48 1.40 -3.84 -13.78
CA HIS A 48 2.00 -2.95 -12.80
C HIS A 48 1.12 -1.69 -12.64
N PRO A 49 0.62 -1.39 -11.43
CA PRO A 49 -0.49 -0.46 -11.26
C PRO A 49 -0.09 1.02 -11.24
N PHE A 50 1.19 1.34 -11.02
CA PHE A 50 1.65 2.73 -11.04
C PHE A 50 2.93 2.98 -11.84
N TYR A 51 3.58 1.95 -12.39
CA TYR A 51 4.79 2.13 -13.17
C TYR A 51 4.45 2.66 -14.55
N GLN A 52 5.15 3.71 -14.95
CA GLN A 52 5.04 4.34 -16.26
C GLN A 52 6.43 4.69 -16.75
N LEU A 53 6.62 4.62 -18.06
CA LEU A 53 7.88 5.04 -18.67
C LEU A 53 8.09 6.54 -18.46
N ASN A 54 9.10 6.87 -17.67
CA ASN A 54 9.51 8.24 -17.45
C ASN A 54 10.28 8.79 -18.66
N ASN A 55 10.49 10.12 -18.71
CA ASN A 55 11.15 10.75 -19.85
C ASN A 55 12.59 10.25 -20.10
N ALA A 56 13.33 9.92 -19.04
CA ALA A 56 14.68 9.39 -19.16
C ALA A 56 14.67 7.98 -19.76
N GLU A 57 13.76 7.12 -19.31
CA GLU A 57 13.57 5.77 -19.87
C GLU A 57 13.16 5.81 -21.33
N ARG A 58 12.27 6.72 -21.72
CA ARG A 58 11.91 6.95 -23.14
C ARG A 58 13.13 7.35 -23.95
N GLY A 59 13.96 8.25 -23.44
CA GLY A 59 15.20 8.66 -24.07
C GLY A 59 16.20 7.50 -24.23
N ILE A 60 16.44 6.74 -23.16
CA ILE A 60 17.34 5.58 -23.15
C ILE A 60 16.89 4.53 -24.16
N LEU A 61 15.59 4.24 -24.18
CA LEU A 61 15.00 3.30 -25.14
C LEU A 61 15.24 3.74 -26.59
N CYS A 62 15.14 5.03 -26.90
CA CYS A 62 15.39 5.54 -28.24
C CYS A 62 16.88 5.62 -28.60
N ALA A 63 17.76 5.87 -27.62
CA ALA A 63 19.19 6.07 -27.85
C ALA A 63 20.00 4.75 -27.91
N THR A 64 19.48 3.66 -27.35
CA THR A 64 20.23 2.39 -27.23
C THR A 64 19.86 1.44 -28.36
N GLU A 65 20.58 1.53 -29.49
CA GLU A 65 20.27 0.76 -30.71
C GLU A 65 20.20 -0.76 -30.50
N ASN A 66 21.13 -1.31 -29.72
CA ASN A 66 21.27 -2.74 -29.46
C ASN A 66 20.96 -3.07 -28.00
N GLY A 67 19.99 -3.97 -27.78
CA GLY A 67 19.64 -4.42 -26.43
C GLY A 67 19.01 -3.39 -25.50
N PRO A 68 18.10 -2.48 -25.94
CA PRO A 68 17.49 -1.53 -25.02
C PRO A 68 16.75 -2.25 -23.90
N GLN A 69 16.77 -1.69 -22.69
CA GLN A 69 16.18 -2.29 -21.50
C GLN A 69 15.53 -1.25 -20.59
N LEU A 70 14.50 -1.69 -19.86
CA LEU A 70 13.84 -0.91 -18.80
C LEU A 70 14.08 -1.57 -17.45
N LEU A 71 13.98 -0.77 -16.37
CA LEU A 71 14.18 -1.26 -14.99
C LEU A 71 15.51 -2.01 -14.83
N GLY A 72 16.55 -1.56 -15.53
CA GLY A 72 17.87 -2.19 -15.58
C GLY A 72 17.88 -3.64 -16.08
N GLY A 73 16.84 -4.08 -16.82
CA GLY A 73 16.69 -5.47 -17.27
C GLY A 73 16.31 -6.46 -16.15
N LYS A 74 15.97 -5.97 -14.95
CA LYS A 74 15.60 -6.82 -13.80
C LYS A 74 14.30 -7.59 -14.09
N LYS A 75 14.22 -8.84 -13.61
CA LYS A 75 13.03 -9.71 -13.76
C LYS A 75 12.01 -9.37 -12.67
N ILE A 76 11.41 -8.19 -12.78
CA ILE A 76 10.49 -7.66 -11.76
C ILE A 76 9.14 -7.27 -12.34
N VAL A 77 8.96 -7.13 -13.65
CA VAL A 77 7.66 -6.64 -14.17
C VAL A 77 6.59 -7.71 -14.05
N PRO A 78 5.49 -7.50 -13.31
CA PRO A 78 4.44 -8.49 -13.19
C PRO A 78 3.68 -8.58 -14.51
N VAL A 79 3.62 -9.77 -15.08
CA VAL A 79 2.94 -10.04 -16.36
C VAL A 79 2.14 -11.34 -16.35
N LEU A 80 1.11 -11.38 -17.19
CA LEU A 80 0.37 -12.61 -17.51
C LEU A 80 0.95 -13.20 -18.80
N ARG A 81 1.49 -14.42 -18.70
CA ARG A 81 2.02 -15.15 -19.85
C ARG A 81 1.15 -16.37 -20.13
N SER A 82 0.76 -16.57 -21.38
CA SER A 82 0.13 -17.82 -21.81
C SER A 82 1.16 -18.95 -21.70
N SER A 83 0.79 -20.04 -21.04
CA SER A 83 1.60 -21.26 -21.03
C SER A 83 1.86 -21.73 -22.47
N ASP A 84 3.06 -22.23 -22.74
CA ASP A 84 3.50 -22.73 -24.06
C ASP A 84 2.61 -23.90 -24.58
N LEU A 85 1.77 -24.48 -23.70
CA LEU A 85 0.77 -25.52 -24.00
C LEU A 85 -0.68 -24.96 -24.15
N GLY A 86 -0.84 -23.64 -24.26
CA GLY A 86 -2.01 -23.01 -24.88
C GLY A 86 -3.31 -22.94 -24.08
N ARG A 87 -3.34 -23.25 -22.77
CA ARG A 87 -4.62 -23.26 -22.02
C ARG A 87 -4.70 -22.49 -20.71
N LYS A 88 -3.57 -22.10 -20.09
CA LYS A 88 -3.61 -21.39 -18.80
C LYS A 88 -2.65 -20.21 -18.80
N GLU A 89 -3.17 -19.04 -18.41
CA GLU A 89 -2.36 -17.86 -18.15
C GLU A 89 -1.67 -18.03 -16.80
N VAL A 90 -0.37 -17.75 -16.78
CA VAL A 90 0.46 -17.84 -15.59
C VAL A 90 0.97 -16.45 -15.26
N LEU A 91 0.73 -16.03 -14.03
CA LEU A 91 1.27 -14.80 -13.47
C LEU A 91 2.76 -15.00 -13.16
N THR A 92 3.63 -14.19 -13.77
CA THR A 92 5.09 -14.30 -13.60
C THR A 92 5.75 -12.92 -13.59
N ASN A 93 6.93 -12.82 -13.01
CA ASN A 93 7.79 -11.64 -13.21
C ASN A 93 8.55 -11.78 -14.54
N ALA A 94 8.57 -10.73 -15.36
CA ALA A 94 9.28 -10.67 -16.63
C ALA A 94 10.37 -9.59 -16.64
N ARG A 95 11.26 -9.70 -17.63
CA ARG A 95 12.25 -8.68 -17.97
C ARG A 95 11.72 -7.86 -19.15
N LEU A 96 12.00 -6.57 -19.15
CA LEU A 96 11.75 -5.68 -20.28
C LEU A 96 13.07 -5.41 -21.01
N VAL A 97 13.48 -6.39 -21.82
CA VAL A 97 14.70 -6.34 -22.64
C VAL A 97 14.30 -6.55 -24.09
N PHE A 98 14.69 -5.60 -24.93
CA PHE A 98 14.34 -5.56 -26.33
C PHE A 98 15.56 -5.93 -27.18
N LYS A 99 15.35 -6.57 -28.33
CA LYS A 99 16.45 -6.94 -29.22
C LYS A 99 17.08 -5.71 -29.88
N SER A 100 16.25 -4.76 -30.31
CA SER A 100 16.66 -3.51 -30.92
C SER A 100 15.63 -2.40 -30.68
N VAL A 101 15.94 -1.19 -31.14
CA VAL A 101 15.05 -0.02 -31.08
C VAL A 101 13.82 -0.10 -31.98
N VAL A 102 13.79 -1.07 -32.91
CA VAL A 102 12.72 -1.22 -33.89
C VAL A 102 11.40 -1.52 -33.17
N GLY A 103 10.41 -0.65 -33.37
CA GLY A 103 9.06 -0.79 -32.80
C GLY A 103 8.88 -0.20 -31.40
N ILE A 104 9.92 0.40 -30.81
CA ILE A 104 9.80 1.12 -29.52
C ILE A 104 8.80 2.26 -29.60
N ASN A 105 8.74 3.00 -30.72
CA ASN A 105 7.76 4.07 -30.94
C ASN A 105 6.30 3.58 -30.80
N LYS A 106 5.97 2.38 -31.29
CA LYS A 106 4.64 1.78 -31.13
C LYS A 106 4.36 1.46 -29.66
N LEU A 107 5.36 0.91 -28.96
CA LEU A 107 5.26 0.63 -27.52
C LEU A 107 5.03 1.93 -26.73
N LEU A 108 5.83 2.97 -26.98
CA LEU A 108 5.70 4.28 -26.34
C LEU A 108 4.33 4.91 -26.63
N GLY A 109 3.83 4.78 -27.85
CA GLY A 109 2.48 5.20 -28.23
C GLY A 109 1.38 4.51 -27.42
N SER A 110 1.52 3.20 -27.16
CA SER A 110 0.61 2.47 -26.27
C SER A 110 0.68 3.01 -24.84
N TYR A 111 1.88 3.19 -24.28
CA TYR A 111 2.08 3.75 -22.93
C TYR A 111 1.48 5.15 -22.77
N HIS A 112 1.55 5.98 -23.82
CA HIS A 112 0.97 7.33 -23.79
C HIS A 112 -0.56 7.30 -23.72
N LYS A 113 -1.21 6.46 -24.52
CA LYS A 113 -2.68 6.28 -24.51
C LYS A 113 -3.18 5.74 -23.16
N PHE A 114 -2.41 4.87 -22.50
CA PHE A 114 -2.71 4.40 -21.14
C PHE A 114 -2.63 5.52 -20.08
N GLY A 115 -1.96 6.64 -20.37
CA GLY A 115 -1.80 7.78 -19.46
C GLY A 115 -2.85 8.87 -19.54
N GLU A 116 -3.82 8.76 -20.44
CA GLU A 116 -4.88 9.78 -20.64
C GLU A 116 -6.21 9.39 -19.97
N GLU A 117 -6.22 8.40 -19.07
CA GLU A 117 -7.44 8.02 -18.38
C GLU A 117 -7.93 9.18 -17.48
N LYS A 118 -9.17 9.64 -17.69
CA LYS A 118 -9.77 10.69 -16.83
C LYS A 118 -9.87 10.17 -15.38
N PRO A 119 -9.75 11.05 -14.37
CA PRO A 119 -9.96 10.66 -12.97
C PRO A 119 -11.36 10.08 -12.76
N LEU A 120 -11.48 9.21 -11.77
CA LEU A 120 -12.72 8.53 -11.41
C LEU A 120 -13.63 9.46 -10.58
N ALA A 121 -14.94 9.25 -10.66
CA ALA A 121 -15.90 9.96 -9.81
C ALA A 121 -15.86 9.40 -8.39
N ILE A 122 -15.63 10.24 -7.38
CA ILE A 122 -15.57 9.81 -5.97
C ILE A 122 -17.00 9.67 -5.41
N ILE A 123 -17.29 8.53 -4.80
CA ILE A 123 -18.57 8.26 -4.12
C ILE A 123 -18.55 8.94 -2.73
N ALA A 124 -19.44 9.92 -2.53
CA ALA A 124 -19.53 10.70 -1.29
C ALA A 124 -20.49 10.07 -0.27
N ASP A 125 -20.36 10.45 1.01
CA ASP A 125 -21.28 10.02 2.09
C ASP A 125 -22.74 10.38 1.79
N ARG A 126 -22.96 11.61 1.33
CA ARG A 126 -24.28 12.12 0.94
C ARG A 126 -24.98 11.25 -0.11
N ASP A 127 -24.23 10.52 -0.94
CA ASP A 127 -24.80 9.68 -1.99
C ASP A 127 -25.47 8.43 -1.39
N ILE A 128 -24.97 7.95 -0.24
CA ILE A 128 -25.62 6.89 0.56
C ILE A 128 -26.85 7.47 1.25
N ASP A 129 -26.71 8.64 1.88
CA ASP A 129 -27.81 9.28 2.62
C ASP A 129 -28.98 9.67 1.70
N GLN A 130 -28.73 10.00 0.44
CA GLN A 130 -29.77 10.29 -0.56
C GLN A 130 -30.58 9.05 -0.97
N LEU A 131 -30.00 7.85 -0.87
CA LEU A 131 -30.70 6.59 -1.13
C LEU A 131 -31.49 6.13 0.10
N LEU A 132 -30.97 6.40 1.30
CA LEU A 132 -31.64 6.09 2.56
C LEU A 132 -32.76 7.09 2.83
N ARG A 133 -33.98 6.66 2.56
CA ARG A 133 -35.20 7.38 2.95
C ARG A 133 -35.71 6.88 4.30
N SER A 134 -36.38 7.74 5.04
CA SER A 134 -37.23 7.30 6.17
C SER A 134 -38.39 6.46 5.66
N SER A 135 -38.80 5.49 6.47
CA SER A 135 -40.04 4.76 6.25
C SER A 135 -41.25 5.71 6.18
N ARG A 136 -42.20 5.40 5.28
CA ARG A 136 -43.40 6.21 5.01
C ARG A 136 -44.63 5.77 5.79
N LEU A 137 -44.47 4.92 6.79
CA LEU A 137 -45.57 4.42 7.60
C LEU A 137 -46.33 5.56 8.30
N GLY A 138 -47.65 5.46 8.31
CA GLY A 138 -48.53 6.38 9.01
C GLY A 138 -48.47 6.22 10.54
N THR A 139 -48.95 7.21 11.27
CA THR A 139 -48.90 7.24 12.75
C THR A 139 -49.57 6.02 13.39
N THR A 140 -50.71 5.55 12.87
CA THR A 140 -51.44 4.39 13.38
C THR A 140 -50.67 3.08 13.20
N GLN A 141 -50.03 2.92 12.04
CA GLN A 141 -49.18 1.77 11.69
C GLN A 141 -47.92 1.75 12.57
N VAL A 142 -47.33 2.93 12.81
CA VAL A 142 -46.20 3.11 13.72
C VAL A 142 -46.56 2.70 15.15
N LEU A 143 -47.75 3.06 15.65
CA LEU A 143 -48.20 2.67 17.00
C LEU A 143 -48.30 1.15 17.15
N LYS A 144 -48.88 0.44 16.16
CA LYS A 144 -48.93 -1.04 16.15
C LYS A 144 -47.54 -1.67 16.19
N LEU A 145 -46.59 -1.11 15.44
CA LEU A 145 -45.19 -1.56 15.47
C LEU A 145 -44.50 -1.26 16.80
N GLN A 146 -44.81 -0.12 17.43
CA GLN A 146 -44.28 0.24 18.75
C GLN A 146 -44.81 -0.70 19.85
N GLU A 147 -46.10 -1.04 19.83
CA GLU A 147 -46.70 -2.04 20.72
C GLU A 147 -46.01 -3.40 20.60
N PHE A 148 -45.75 -3.83 19.36
CA PHE A 148 -44.98 -5.06 19.14
C PHE A 148 -43.54 -4.95 19.66
N SER A 149 -42.87 -3.81 19.46
CA SER A 149 -41.51 -3.61 19.97
C SER A 149 -41.44 -3.67 21.49
N ALA A 150 -42.48 -3.18 22.19
CA ALA A 150 -42.59 -3.27 23.63
C ALA A 150 -42.71 -4.73 24.09
N LEU A 151 -43.53 -5.54 23.38
CA LEU A 151 -43.67 -6.98 23.64
C LEU A 151 -42.36 -7.75 23.43
N LEU A 152 -41.57 -7.39 22.41
CA LEU A 152 -40.24 -7.98 22.19
C LEU A 152 -39.24 -7.62 23.29
N GLN A 153 -39.27 -6.38 23.78
CA GLN A 153 -38.39 -5.93 24.86
C GLN A 153 -38.74 -6.58 26.20
N GLU A 154 -40.03 -6.80 26.47
CA GLU A 154 -40.52 -7.45 27.69
C GLU A 154 -40.16 -8.93 27.76
N GLN A 155 -40.17 -9.66 26.63
CA GLN A 155 -39.96 -11.10 26.64
C GLN A 155 -38.50 -11.54 26.91
N LYS A 156 -37.52 -10.63 26.93
CA LYS A 156 -36.05 -10.90 27.04
C LYS A 156 -35.48 -11.93 26.03
N SER A 157 -36.32 -12.57 25.24
CA SER A 157 -35.94 -13.47 24.15
C SER A 157 -35.64 -12.65 22.90
N PRO A 158 -34.60 -13.01 22.15
CA PRO A 158 -34.27 -12.30 20.94
C PRO A 158 -35.37 -12.52 19.88
N ALA A 159 -35.78 -11.44 19.20
CA ALA A 159 -36.85 -11.47 18.20
C ALA A 159 -36.61 -12.56 17.15
N ASN A 160 -37.57 -13.47 16.98
CA ASN A 160 -37.48 -14.60 16.05
C ASN A 160 -37.96 -14.19 14.65
N HIS A 161 -37.35 -14.71 13.58
CA HIS A 161 -37.72 -14.46 12.18
C HIS A 161 -39.22 -14.68 11.91
N LEU A 162 -39.83 -15.73 12.47
CA LEU A 162 -41.26 -16.03 12.32
C LEU A 162 -42.15 -14.95 12.93
N GLN A 163 -41.74 -14.35 14.04
CA GLN A 163 -42.50 -13.28 14.68
C GLN A 163 -42.49 -12.04 13.80
N ILE A 164 -41.31 -11.68 13.27
CA ILE A 164 -41.16 -10.56 12.34
C ILE A 164 -42.03 -10.78 11.10
N ALA A 165 -41.94 -11.97 10.49
CA ALA A 165 -42.75 -12.32 9.32
C ALA A 165 -44.27 -12.21 9.59
N SER A 166 -44.73 -12.73 10.73
CA SER A 166 -46.14 -12.66 11.11
C SER A 166 -46.66 -11.23 11.24
N ILE A 167 -45.83 -10.28 11.64
CA ILE A 167 -46.24 -8.87 11.80
C ILE A 167 -46.33 -8.19 10.46
N VAL A 168 -45.33 -8.43 9.61
CA VAL A 168 -45.34 -7.91 8.24
C VAL A 168 -46.58 -8.44 7.52
N ASP A 169 -46.86 -9.74 7.61
CA ASP A 169 -48.09 -10.34 7.06
C ASP A 169 -49.35 -9.71 7.68
N SER A 170 -49.39 -9.48 9.01
CA SER A 170 -50.56 -8.88 9.68
C SER A 170 -50.83 -7.44 9.28
N LEU A 171 -49.77 -6.63 9.10
CA LEU A 171 -49.89 -5.22 8.72
C LEU A 171 -50.19 -5.07 7.23
N ASN A 172 -49.70 -5.99 6.39
CA ASN A 172 -50.03 -6.03 4.97
C ASN A 172 -51.49 -6.48 4.73
N SER A 173 -52.00 -7.38 5.59
CA SER A 173 -53.37 -7.93 5.48
C SER A 173 -54.47 -7.08 6.12
N ASP A 174 -54.12 -6.02 6.86
CA ASP A 174 -55.09 -5.23 7.63
C ASP A 174 -55.95 -4.36 6.68
N THR A 175 -57.18 -4.81 6.42
CA THR A 175 -58.04 -4.36 5.32
C THR A 175 -58.71 -2.99 5.55
N HIS A 176 -58.53 -2.38 6.72
CA HIS A 176 -59.26 -1.18 7.13
C HIS A 176 -58.45 0.13 7.04
N GLU A 177 -57.13 0.07 6.94
CA GLU A 177 -56.25 1.22 6.69
C GLU A 177 -55.36 0.90 5.48
N ALA A 178 -54.94 1.92 4.71
CA ALA A 178 -54.27 1.74 3.42
C ALA A 178 -53.21 0.63 3.42
N GLN A 179 -53.27 -0.27 2.42
CA GLN A 179 -52.32 -1.37 2.23
C GLN A 179 -50.87 -0.88 2.38
N VAL A 180 -50.13 -1.56 3.25
CA VAL A 180 -48.74 -1.22 3.55
C VAL A 180 -47.83 -2.19 2.83
N PHE A 181 -46.94 -1.65 2.00
CA PHE A 181 -45.93 -2.47 1.36
C PHE A 181 -44.94 -3.04 2.38
N SER A 182 -44.63 -4.33 2.24
CA SER A 182 -43.78 -5.08 3.17
C SER A 182 -42.39 -4.44 3.36
N GLU A 183 -41.82 -3.83 2.31
CA GLU A 183 -40.56 -3.09 2.37
C GLU A 183 -40.59 -1.88 3.30
N GLU A 184 -41.72 -1.17 3.43
CA GLU A 184 -41.84 -0.01 4.34
C GLU A 184 -41.79 -0.45 5.80
N VAL A 185 -42.37 -1.63 6.10
CA VAL A 185 -42.35 -2.25 7.42
C VAL A 185 -40.94 -2.70 7.77
N PHE A 186 -40.25 -3.40 6.87
CA PHE A 186 -38.86 -3.80 7.08
C PHE A 186 -37.93 -2.60 7.25
N LEU A 187 -38.11 -1.56 6.43
CA LEU A 187 -37.33 -0.32 6.54
C LEU A 187 -37.51 0.32 7.92
N TYR A 188 -38.74 0.40 8.42
CA TYR A 188 -39.02 0.92 9.77
C TYR A 188 -38.37 0.06 10.87
N ILE A 189 -38.50 -1.27 10.78
CA ILE A 189 -37.93 -2.20 11.76
C ILE A 189 -36.41 -2.05 11.82
N LEU A 190 -35.74 -1.95 10.68
CA LEU A 190 -34.29 -1.75 10.62
C LEU A 190 -33.88 -0.39 11.22
N GLN A 191 -34.63 0.67 10.96
CA GLN A 191 -34.32 2.02 11.44
C GLN A 191 -34.51 2.18 12.96
N HIS A 192 -35.48 1.49 13.55
CA HIS A 192 -35.90 1.78 14.94
C HIS A 192 -35.71 0.63 15.93
N PHE A 193 -35.84 -0.63 15.50
CA PHE A 193 -35.92 -1.77 16.43
C PHE A 193 -34.75 -2.74 16.33
N CYS A 194 -34.05 -2.74 15.21
CA CYS A 194 -32.95 -3.67 14.98
C CYS A 194 -31.65 -3.19 15.65
N ASN A 195 -31.45 -3.56 16.92
CA ASN A 195 -30.30 -3.13 17.73
C ASN A 195 -29.33 -4.26 18.11
N SER A 196 -29.59 -5.51 17.73
CA SER A 196 -28.79 -6.67 18.12
C SER A 196 -28.42 -7.55 16.92
N LYS A 197 -27.36 -8.36 17.08
CA LYS A 197 -26.94 -9.35 16.08
C LYS A 197 -28.08 -10.28 15.66
N HIS A 198 -28.81 -10.84 16.64
CA HIS A 198 -29.93 -11.74 16.36
C HIS A 198 -31.07 -11.03 15.62
N GLY A 199 -31.36 -9.77 15.98
CA GLY A 199 -32.33 -8.95 15.25
C GLY A 199 -31.94 -8.78 13.79
N MET A 200 -30.65 -8.49 13.51
CA MET A 200 -30.15 -8.32 12.14
C MET A 200 -30.32 -9.60 11.31
N ILE A 201 -29.95 -10.74 11.89
CA ILE A 201 -30.10 -12.05 11.23
C ILE A 201 -31.57 -12.35 10.97
N SER A 202 -32.44 -12.13 11.97
CA SER A 202 -33.87 -12.45 11.87
C SER A 202 -34.59 -11.56 10.85
N VAL A 203 -34.23 -10.27 10.78
CA VAL A 203 -34.76 -9.38 9.74
C VAL A 203 -34.27 -9.80 8.35
N ALA A 204 -32.99 -10.14 8.19
CA ALA A 204 -32.47 -10.60 6.90
C ALA A 204 -33.19 -11.86 6.41
N LEU A 205 -33.37 -12.86 7.29
CA LEU A 205 -34.13 -14.07 6.98
C LEU A 205 -35.59 -13.77 6.64
N SER A 206 -36.24 -12.88 7.39
CA SER A 206 -37.61 -12.48 7.10
C SER A 206 -37.72 -11.74 5.76
N ILE A 207 -36.76 -10.90 5.37
CA ILE A 207 -36.74 -10.27 4.04
C ILE A 207 -36.64 -11.33 2.95
N VAL A 208 -35.82 -12.38 3.13
CA VAL A 208 -35.71 -13.50 2.19
C VAL A 208 -37.06 -14.15 1.92
N ASP A 209 -37.85 -14.40 2.95
CA ASP A 209 -39.18 -15.00 2.80
C ASP A 209 -40.16 -14.11 2.02
N PHE A 210 -40.03 -12.78 2.17
CA PHE A 210 -40.90 -11.80 1.51
C PHE A 210 -40.43 -11.39 0.12
N LEU A 211 -39.17 -11.62 -0.24
CA LEU A 211 -38.67 -11.44 -1.60
C LEU A 211 -39.43 -12.29 -2.61
N GLN A 212 -39.92 -13.47 -2.21
CA GLN A 212 -40.71 -14.33 -3.10
C GLN A 212 -42.20 -14.00 -3.10
N LYS A 213 -42.69 -13.28 -2.09
CA LYS A 213 -44.11 -12.95 -1.90
C LYS A 213 -44.46 -11.59 -2.49
N ASP A 214 -43.85 -10.53 -1.93
CA ASP A 214 -44.37 -9.17 -2.05
C ASP A 214 -43.36 -8.18 -2.63
N ILE A 215 -42.05 -8.37 -2.39
CA ILE A 215 -41.03 -7.44 -2.90
C ILE A 215 -40.74 -7.78 -4.36
N ASP A 216 -41.22 -6.96 -5.28
CA ASP A 216 -41.19 -7.18 -6.73
C ASP A 216 -40.28 -6.21 -7.49
N GLU A 217 -39.74 -5.18 -6.84
CA GLU A 217 -38.76 -4.27 -7.41
C GLU A 217 -37.35 -4.49 -6.85
N LEU A 218 -36.36 -4.65 -7.75
CA LEU A 218 -34.94 -4.77 -7.37
C LEU A 218 -34.46 -3.57 -6.55
N ARG A 219 -35.01 -2.38 -6.83
CA ARG A 219 -34.65 -1.13 -6.15
C ARG A 219 -35.04 -1.14 -4.68
N GLU A 220 -36.21 -1.68 -4.33
CA GLU A 220 -36.62 -1.77 -2.93
C GLU A 220 -35.78 -2.81 -2.18
N ALA A 221 -35.46 -3.94 -2.83
CA ALA A 221 -34.52 -4.93 -2.28
C ALA A 221 -33.11 -4.33 -2.04
N GLU A 222 -32.63 -3.50 -2.98
CA GLU A 222 -31.37 -2.75 -2.86
C GLU A 222 -31.39 -1.78 -1.66
N VAL A 223 -32.49 -1.03 -1.49
CA VAL A 223 -32.67 -0.08 -0.36
C VAL A 223 -32.70 -0.82 0.98
N LEU A 224 -33.42 -1.94 1.08
CA LEU A 224 -33.47 -2.76 2.28
C LEU A 224 -32.09 -3.31 2.65
N LEU A 225 -31.34 -3.81 1.67
CA LEU A 225 -29.97 -4.27 1.87
C LEU A 225 -29.06 -3.13 2.36
N LEU A 226 -29.16 -1.96 1.73
CA LEU A 226 -28.39 -0.77 2.12
C LEU A 226 -28.70 -0.38 3.57
N GLN A 227 -29.99 -0.28 3.94
CA GLN A 227 -30.40 0.03 5.30
C GLN A 227 -29.88 -1.02 6.28
N TRP A 228 -29.96 -2.32 5.94
CA TRP A 228 -29.44 -3.39 6.78
C TRP A 228 -27.94 -3.21 7.06
N LEU A 229 -27.13 -2.99 6.02
CA LEU A 229 -25.68 -2.74 6.14
C LEU A 229 -25.37 -1.49 6.98
N VAL A 230 -26.10 -0.40 6.73
CA VAL A 230 -25.93 0.87 7.46
C VAL A 230 -26.27 0.70 8.94
N THR A 231 -27.30 -0.09 9.25
CA THR A 231 -27.70 -0.34 10.65
C THR A 231 -26.66 -1.18 11.38
N ILE A 232 -26.08 -2.21 10.74
CA ILE A 232 -24.94 -2.98 11.30
C ILE A 232 -23.74 -2.06 11.59
N ARG A 233 -23.47 -1.09 10.72
CA ARG A 233 -22.41 -0.08 10.94
C ARG A 233 -22.74 0.85 12.10
N GLN A 234 -23.92 1.47 12.10
CA GLN A 234 -24.33 2.41 13.16
C GLN A 234 -24.38 1.77 14.54
N LYS A 235 -24.77 0.49 14.62
CA LYS A 235 -24.88 -0.28 15.87
C LYS A 235 -23.62 -1.07 16.21
N ASN A 236 -22.55 -0.97 15.42
CA ASN A 236 -21.28 -1.69 15.61
C ASN A 236 -21.45 -3.21 15.81
N VAL A 237 -22.40 -3.83 15.10
CA VAL A 237 -22.63 -5.28 15.20
C VAL A 237 -21.43 -6.05 14.63
N PRO A 238 -20.82 -7.01 15.34
CA PRO A 238 -19.68 -7.77 14.82
C PRO A 238 -19.99 -8.50 13.50
N ARG A 239 -19.06 -8.46 12.54
CA ARG A 239 -19.20 -9.15 11.23
C ARG A 239 -18.62 -10.56 11.32
N ASP A 240 -19.19 -11.37 12.19
CA ASP A 240 -18.83 -12.77 12.33
C ASP A 240 -19.53 -13.66 11.28
N GLN A 241 -19.23 -14.95 11.32
CA GLN A 241 -19.69 -15.92 10.33
C GLN A 241 -21.23 -15.93 10.18
N ASP A 242 -21.99 -15.81 11.27
CA ASP A 242 -23.45 -15.84 11.21
C ASP A 242 -24.02 -14.63 10.46
N ILE A 243 -23.43 -13.45 10.65
CA ILE A 243 -23.83 -12.22 9.94
C ILE A 243 -23.42 -12.29 8.46
N ILE A 244 -22.25 -12.87 8.17
CA ILE A 244 -21.79 -13.11 6.79
C ILE A 244 -22.72 -14.09 6.07
N GLU A 245 -23.16 -15.15 6.75
CA GLU A 245 -24.12 -16.12 6.21
C GLU A 245 -25.50 -15.50 5.97
N ALA A 246 -26.02 -14.73 6.92
CA ALA A 246 -27.28 -14.00 6.75
C ALA A 246 -27.22 -13.04 5.54
N PHE A 247 -26.12 -12.30 5.40
CA PHE A 247 -25.88 -11.43 4.24
C PHE A 247 -25.81 -12.24 2.93
N SER A 248 -25.06 -13.35 2.93
CA SER A 248 -24.92 -14.20 1.74
C SER A 248 -26.27 -14.78 1.32
N ASN A 249 -27.07 -15.29 2.26
CA ASN A 249 -28.41 -15.80 1.99
C ASN A 249 -29.34 -14.73 1.41
N LEU A 250 -29.31 -13.51 1.96
CA LEU A 250 -30.08 -12.38 1.46
C LEU A 250 -29.69 -12.03 0.02
N THR A 251 -28.40 -11.89 -0.27
CA THR A 251 -27.91 -11.55 -1.62
C THR A 251 -28.16 -12.65 -2.65
N VAL A 252 -28.09 -13.92 -2.25
CA VAL A 252 -28.48 -15.07 -3.10
C VAL A 252 -29.98 -15.02 -3.39
N ALA A 253 -30.81 -14.82 -2.38
CA ALA A 253 -32.26 -14.73 -2.56
C ALA A 253 -32.68 -13.57 -3.48
N ILE A 254 -32.04 -12.41 -3.36
CA ILE A 254 -32.25 -11.28 -4.29
C ILE A 254 -31.83 -11.68 -5.71
N SER A 255 -30.66 -12.29 -5.86
CA SER A 255 -30.16 -12.75 -7.17
C SER A 255 -31.11 -13.75 -7.83
N ASP A 256 -31.62 -14.72 -7.05
CA ASP A 256 -32.54 -15.76 -7.51
C ASP A 256 -33.91 -15.17 -7.90
N ARG A 257 -34.46 -14.28 -7.06
CA ARG A 257 -35.75 -13.60 -7.30
C ARG A 257 -35.75 -12.80 -8.60
N PHE A 258 -34.69 -12.04 -8.86
CA PHE A 258 -34.64 -11.15 -10.03
C PHE A 258 -33.93 -11.79 -11.24
N HIS A 259 -33.51 -13.05 -11.13
CA HIS A 259 -32.77 -13.78 -12.17
C HIS A 259 -31.49 -13.07 -12.63
N ILE A 260 -30.76 -12.48 -11.68
CA ILE A 260 -29.53 -11.73 -11.94
C ILE A 260 -28.34 -12.48 -11.34
N SER A 261 -27.29 -12.71 -12.12
CA SER A 261 -26.03 -13.25 -11.60
C SER A 261 -25.32 -12.20 -10.74
N ASN A 262 -25.20 -12.44 -9.44
CA ASN A 262 -24.57 -11.54 -8.47
C ASN A 262 -25.19 -10.13 -8.48
N CYS A 263 -26.35 -9.99 -7.83
CA CYS A 263 -27.10 -8.73 -7.76
C CYS A 263 -26.28 -7.51 -7.34
N ILE A 264 -25.22 -7.68 -6.53
CA ILE A 264 -24.36 -6.59 -6.04
C ILE A 264 -23.70 -5.81 -7.18
N LEU A 265 -23.37 -6.49 -8.29
CA LEU A 265 -22.78 -5.86 -9.47
C LEU A 265 -23.79 -5.03 -10.28
N HIS A 266 -25.07 -5.18 -10.01
CA HIS A 266 -26.15 -4.43 -10.68
C HIS A 266 -26.68 -3.26 -9.83
N PHE A 267 -26.31 -3.22 -8.54
CA PHE A 267 -26.66 -2.12 -7.67
C PHE A 267 -25.95 -0.81 -8.03
N SER A 268 -26.49 0.27 -7.48
CA SER A 268 -25.93 1.60 -7.55
C SER A 268 -24.55 1.66 -6.86
N PRO A 269 -23.61 2.50 -7.36
CA PRO A 269 -22.27 2.61 -6.79
C PRO A 269 -22.21 2.85 -5.28
N PRO A 270 -23.09 3.69 -4.67
CA PRO A 270 -23.09 3.88 -3.22
C PRO A 270 -23.41 2.60 -2.44
N VAL A 271 -24.32 1.76 -2.96
CA VAL A 271 -24.67 0.48 -2.33
C VAL A 271 -23.55 -0.52 -2.49
N THR A 272 -22.95 -0.60 -3.68
CA THR A 272 -21.75 -1.43 -3.91
C THR A 272 -20.60 -1.01 -2.97
N GLN A 273 -20.43 0.29 -2.68
CA GLN A 273 -19.44 0.77 -1.69
C GLN A 273 -19.79 0.33 -0.26
N ALA A 274 -21.07 0.35 0.14
CA ALA A 274 -21.49 -0.14 1.46
C ALA A 274 -21.24 -1.64 1.62
N VAL A 275 -21.51 -2.43 0.57
CA VAL A 275 -21.18 -3.87 0.55
C VAL A 275 -19.66 -4.08 0.61
N LEU A 276 -18.88 -3.29 -0.11
CA LEU A 276 -17.42 -3.33 -0.05
C LEU A 276 -16.90 -3.05 1.37
N GLU A 277 -17.44 -2.04 2.04
CA GLU A 277 -17.08 -1.73 3.43
C GLU A 277 -17.30 -2.95 4.35
N PHE A 278 -18.44 -3.62 4.18
CA PHE A 278 -18.76 -4.86 4.89
C PHE A 278 -17.80 -6.01 4.59
N TYR A 279 -17.47 -6.26 3.31
CA TYR A 279 -16.50 -7.29 2.94
C TYR A 279 -15.09 -7.00 3.48
N LEU A 280 -14.68 -5.74 3.51
CA LEU A 280 -13.41 -5.33 4.10
C LEU A 280 -13.39 -5.54 5.61
N ASP A 281 -14.49 -5.25 6.32
CA ASP A 281 -14.64 -5.56 7.75
C ASP A 281 -14.60 -7.06 8.04
N ALA A 282 -15.21 -7.86 7.17
CA ALA A 282 -15.25 -9.32 7.27
C ALA A 282 -13.94 -10.00 6.85
N GLY A 283 -12.97 -9.26 6.29
CA GLY A 283 -11.70 -9.81 5.80
C GLY A 283 -11.83 -10.64 4.51
N LEU A 284 -12.89 -10.41 3.73
CA LEU A 284 -13.21 -11.10 2.47
C LEU A 284 -12.47 -10.44 1.29
N LEU A 285 -11.20 -10.82 1.10
CA LEU A 285 -10.29 -10.17 0.15
C LEU A 285 -10.71 -10.36 -1.33
N SER A 286 -11.16 -11.56 -1.70
CA SER A 286 -11.50 -11.90 -3.10
C SER A 286 -12.77 -11.19 -3.54
N GLU A 287 -13.76 -11.14 -2.66
CA GLU A 287 -15.03 -10.48 -2.84
C GLU A 287 -14.83 -8.96 -2.90
N SER A 288 -13.98 -8.41 -2.02
CA SER A 288 -13.58 -7.01 -2.07
C SER A 288 -12.91 -6.64 -3.40
N LYS A 289 -12.01 -7.51 -3.90
CA LYS A 289 -11.36 -7.31 -5.21
C LYS A 289 -12.38 -7.20 -6.34
N LEU A 290 -13.37 -8.10 -6.36
CA LEU A 290 -14.42 -8.10 -7.38
C LEU A 290 -15.16 -6.77 -7.42
N LEU A 291 -15.56 -6.24 -6.26
CA LEU A 291 -16.30 -4.98 -6.17
C LEU A 291 -15.44 -3.76 -6.54
N PHE A 292 -14.15 -3.75 -6.19
CA PHE A 292 -13.23 -2.72 -6.67
C PHE A 292 -13.16 -2.71 -8.20
N THR A 293 -12.98 -3.88 -8.83
CA THR A 293 -12.92 -3.99 -10.29
C THR A 293 -14.23 -3.51 -10.94
N ASP A 294 -15.38 -3.86 -10.38
CA ASP A 294 -16.69 -3.38 -10.85
C ASP A 294 -16.80 -1.85 -10.78
N LEU A 295 -16.53 -1.26 -9.62
CA LEU A 295 -16.60 0.19 -9.43
C LEU A 295 -15.64 0.95 -10.35
N ILE A 296 -14.40 0.46 -10.51
CA ILE A 296 -13.41 1.04 -11.44
C ILE A 296 -13.93 0.96 -12.88
N SER A 297 -14.54 -0.16 -13.29
CA SER A 297 -15.10 -0.35 -14.62
C SER A 297 -16.27 0.61 -14.90
N LYS A 298 -17.10 0.88 -13.87
CA LYS A 298 -18.18 1.88 -13.88
C LYS A 298 -17.68 3.32 -13.73
N ARG A 299 -16.36 3.53 -13.67
CA ARG A 299 -15.70 4.84 -13.56
C ARG A 299 -15.92 5.55 -12.20
N PHE A 300 -16.15 4.78 -11.15
CA PHE A 300 -16.26 5.28 -9.78
C PHE A 300 -15.02 4.90 -8.94
N CYS A 301 -14.70 5.76 -7.98
CA CYS A 301 -13.69 5.54 -6.97
C CYS A 301 -14.32 5.61 -5.59
N VAL A 302 -13.99 4.62 -4.77
CA VAL A 302 -14.41 4.60 -3.38
C VAL A 302 -13.59 5.58 -2.55
N LYS A 303 -14.06 5.84 -1.33
CA LYS A 303 -13.33 6.69 -0.38
C LYS A 303 -11.93 6.15 -0.10
N SER A 304 -10.98 7.05 0.06
CA SER A 304 -9.56 6.73 0.34
C SER A 304 -9.38 5.81 1.55
N LYS A 305 -10.17 6.00 2.62
CA LYS A 305 -10.15 5.12 3.81
C LYS A 305 -10.42 3.65 3.48
N LEU A 306 -11.33 3.37 2.53
CA LEU A 306 -11.62 2.00 2.10
C LEU A 306 -10.50 1.44 1.21
N VAL A 307 -9.87 2.29 0.39
CA VAL A 307 -8.67 1.90 -0.37
C VAL A 307 -7.53 1.51 0.57
N GLU A 308 -7.24 2.33 1.59
CA GLU A 308 -6.23 2.05 2.61
C GLU A 308 -6.52 0.72 3.34
N LYS A 309 -7.77 0.53 3.76
CA LYS A 309 -8.22 -0.70 4.43
C LYS A 309 -8.05 -1.94 3.54
N TYR A 310 -8.35 -1.81 2.25
CA TYR A 310 -8.14 -2.89 1.28
C TYR A 310 -6.66 -3.22 1.09
N LEU A 311 -5.80 -2.20 0.97
CA LEU A 311 -4.35 -2.41 0.87
C LEU A 311 -3.79 -3.06 2.14
N ALA A 312 -4.25 -2.66 3.32
CA ALA A 312 -3.89 -3.29 4.58
C ALA A 312 -4.35 -4.76 4.65
N LEU A 313 -5.56 -5.07 4.16
CA LEU A 313 -6.05 -6.45 4.08
C LEU A 313 -5.22 -7.31 3.12
N ILE A 314 -4.70 -6.74 2.02
CA ILE A 314 -3.75 -7.42 1.14
C ILE A 314 -2.44 -7.73 1.89
N GLU A 315 -1.91 -6.77 2.66
CA GLU A 315 -0.70 -7.00 3.46
C GLU A 315 -0.87 -8.13 4.46
N ASP A 316 -2.03 -8.20 5.12
CA ASP A 316 -2.36 -9.22 6.13
C ASP A 316 -2.57 -10.62 5.51
N LYS A 317 -3.35 -10.73 4.43
CA LYS A 317 -3.77 -12.03 3.87
C LYS A 317 -2.75 -12.65 2.91
N VAL A 318 -1.85 -11.88 2.31
CA VAL A 318 -0.87 -12.40 1.35
C VAL A 318 0.43 -12.79 2.07
N THR A 319 0.38 -13.92 2.79
CA THR A 319 1.51 -14.51 3.54
C THR A 319 2.18 -15.63 2.74
N ILE A 320 3.11 -15.29 1.84
CA ILE A 320 3.90 -16.28 1.09
C ILE A 320 5.33 -16.28 1.62
N ALA A 321 5.97 -17.46 1.62
CA ALA A 321 7.35 -17.63 2.07
C ALA A 321 8.37 -16.88 1.19
N ASP A 322 8.20 -16.86 -0.13
CA ASP A 322 9.04 -16.10 -1.05
C ASP A 322 8.57 -14.65 -1.24
N LEU A 323 9.52 -13.70 -1.13
CA LEU A 323 9.26 -12.26 -1.22
C LEU A 323 8.76 -11.83 -2.60
N ASN A 324 9.29 -12.42 -3.68
CA ASN A 324 8.95 -12.02 -5.04
C ASN A 324 7.57 -12.54 -5.43
N ASP A 325 7.24 -13.77 -5.05
CA ASP A 325 5.90 -14.32 -5.25
C ASP A 325 4.87 -13.57 -4.42
N ARG A 326 5.23 -13.16 -3.19
CA ARG A 326 4.39 -12.29 -2.35
C ARG A 326 4.05 -10.99 -3.07
N LEU A 327 5.05 -10.24 -3.53
CA LEU A 327 4.84 -8.99 -4.25
C LEU A 327 4.07 -9.19 -5.57
N LEU A 328 4.37 -10.27 -6.31
CA LEU A 328 3.67 -10.60 -7.55
C LEU A 328 2.16 -10.81 -7.31
N LYS A 329 1.78 -11.53 -6.24
CA LYS A 329 0.36 -11.67 -5.88
C LYS A 329 -0.26 -10.34 -5.42
N LYS A 330 0.47 -9.53 -4.65
CA LYS A 330 0.01 -8.19 -4.24
C LYS A 330 -0.29 -7.33 -5.46
N PHE A 331 0.60 -7.29 -6.45
CA PHE A 331 0.37 -6.58 -7.71
C PHE A 331 -0.85 -7.10 -8.49
N ALA A 332 -1.14 -8.39 -8.45
CA ALA A 332 -2.34 -8.92 -9.08
C ALA A 332 -3.63 -8.36 -8.46
N TYR A 333 -3.69 -8.27 -7.13
CA TYR A 333 -4.84 -7.68 -6.43
C TYR A 333 -5.05 -6.19 -6.76
N ILE A 334 -3.97 -5.45 -7.02
CA ILE A 334 -4.07 -4.02 -7.36
C ILE A 334 -3.87 -3.70 -8.84
N SER A 335 -3.92 -4.70 -9.73
CA SER A 335 -3.60 -4.56 -11.16
C SER A 335 -4.41 -3.51 -11.94
N ASP A 336 -5.58 -3.14 -11.44
CA ASP A 336 -6.50 -2.15 -12.00
C ASP A 336 -6.57 -0.83 -11.23
N PHE A 337 -5.75 -0.66 -10.19
CA PHE A 337 -5.82 0.49 -9.28
C PHE A 337 -5.15 1.74 -9.81
N ARG A 338 -4.56 1.74 -11.01
CA ARG A 338 -3.97 2.95 -11.58
C ARG A 338 -4.89 4.18 -11.52
N PRO A 339 -6.11 4.14 -12.11
CA PRO A 339 -7.03 5.27 -12.02
C PRO A 339 -7.48 5.58 -10.58
N VAL A 340 -7.44 4.61 -9.67
CA VAL A 340 -7.69 4.83 -8.24
C VAL A 340 -6.56 5.66 -7.63
N PHE A 341 -5.30 5.28 -7.84
CA PHE A 341 -4.13 6.01 -7.34
C PHE A 341 -3.99 7.40 -7.97
N GLU A 342 -4.44 7.59 -9.21
CA GLU A 342 -4.53 8.90 -9.85
C GLU A 342 -5.65 9.78 -9.24
N THR A 343 -6.71 9.17 -8.68
CA THR A 343 -7.87 9.90 -8.11
C THR A 343 -7.73 10.18 -6.61
N THR A 344 -7.28 9.20 -5.82
CA THR A 344 -7.29 9.22 -4.34
C THR A 344 -5.99 8.69 -3.76
N LEU A 345 -4.91 9.45 -3.90
CA LEU A 345 -3.64 9.15 -3.26
C LEU A 345 -3.50 9.84 -1.89
N THR A 346 -3.27 9.06 -0.84
CA THR A 346 -3.07 9.52 0.54
C THR A 346 -1.70 9.09 1.08
N PRO A 347 -1.24 9.67 2.19
CA PRO A 347 0.02 9.25 2.82
C PRO A 347 0.08 7.75 3.15
N GLY A 348 -1.03 7.18 3.67
CA GLY A 348 -1.12 5.76 4.01
C GLY A 348 -1.04 4.86 2.78
N ILE A 349 -1.72 5.22 1.68
CA ILE A 349 -1.60 4.49 0.41
C ILE A 349 -0.16 4.55 -0.11
N THR A 350 0.45 5.74 -0.13
CA THR A 350 1.82 5.91 -0.63
C THR A 350 2.85 5.12 0.19
N GLU A 351 2.73 5.12 1.52
CA GLU A 351 3.58 4.33 2.41
C GLU A 351 3.57 2.83 2.05
N ILE A 352 2.39 2.26 1.82
CA ILE A 352 2.25 0.87 1.38
C ILE A 352 2.91 0.66 0.01
N LEU A 353 2.65 1.55 -0.96
CA LEU A 353 3.18 1.42 -2.32
C LEU A 353 4.71 1.55 -2.41
N ILE A 354 5.34 2.36 -1.53
CA ILE A 354 6.81 2.45 -1.45
C ILE A 354 7.43 1.09 -1.14
N SER A 355 6.77 0.28 -0.30
CA SER A 355 7.25 -1.06 0.03
C SER A 355 7.19 -2.03 -1.17
N TYR A 356 6.34 -1.73 -2.16
CA TYR A 356 6.17 -2.55 -3.36
C TYR A 356 7.21 -2.24 -4.45
N CYS A 357 7.83 -1.06 -4.40
CA CYS A 357 8.90 -0.69 -5.33
C CYS A 357 10.12 -1.61 -5.16
N ARG A 358 10.56 -2.25 -6.24
CA ARG A 358 11.75 -3.10 -6.37
C ARG A 358 12.84 -2.45 -7.23
N HIS A 359 12.52 -1.36 -7.92
CA HIS A 359 13.45 -0.57 -8.71
C HIS A 359 13.27 0.93 -8.47
N PHE A 360 14.31 1.71 -8.77
CA PHE A 360 14.27 3.17 -8.62
C PHE A 360 13.26 3.82 -9.58
N ASP A 361 13.13 3.34 -10.82
CA ASP A 361 12.14 3.91 -11.76
C ASP A 361 10.68 3.67 -11.32
N GLU A 362 10.40 2.59 -10.56
CA GLU A 362 9.09 2.40 -9.92
C GLU A 362 8.85 3.46 -8.83
N VAL A 363 9.90 3.85 -8.09
CA VAL A 363 9.83 4.98 -7.13
C VAL A 363 9.57 6.30 -7.85
N ILE A 364 10.27 6.55 -8.95
CA ILE A 364 10.06 7.78 -9.76
C ILE A 364 8.64 7.83 -10.29
N SER A 365 8.10 6.73 -10.80
CA SER A 365 6.72 6.64 -11.28
C SER A 365 5.70 6.91 -10.16
N LEU A 366 5.95 6.36 -8.95
CA LEU A 366 5.10 6.64 -7.79
C LEU A 366 5.16 8.12 -7.39
N LEU A 367 6.35 8.72 -7.39
CA LEU A 367 6.51 10.14 -7.09
C LEU A 367 5.81 11.04 -8.11
N GLU A 368 5.79 10.67 -9.39
CA GLU A 368 5.03 11.40 -10.41
C GLU A 368 3.52 11.38 -10.12
N LEU A 369 2.98 10.29 -9.55
CA LEU A 369 1.60 10.27 -9.05
C LEU A 369 1.42 11.16 -7.82
N VAL A 370 2.38 11.14 -6.89
CA VAL A 370 2.37 11.99 -5.68
C VAL A 370 2.37 13.47 -6.04
N GLU A 371 3.20 13.87 -7.02
CA GLU A 371 3.33 15.25 -7.50
C GLU A 371 2.05 15.77 -8.18
N ARG A 372 1.20 14.88 -8.70
CA ARG A 372 -0.11 15.23 -9.29
C ARG A 372 -1.26 15.23 -8.27
N SER A 373 -1.06 14.65 -7.09
CA SER A 373 -2.10 14.55 -6.05
C SER A 373 -2.42 15.92 -5.43
N LYS A 374 -3.64 16.11 -4.95
CA LYS A 374 -3.99 17.28 -4.12
C LYS A 374 -3.32 17.25 -2.74
N ALA A 375 -2.87 16.07 -2.29
CA ALA A 375 -2.25 15.85 -0.99
C ALA A 375 -0.72 15.77 -1.04
N THR A 376 -0.07 16.22 -2.12
CA THR A 376 1.39 16.10 -2.33
C THR A 376 2.20 16.46 -1.08
N ARG A 377 1.97 17.64 -0.49
CA ARG A 377 2.72 18.10 0.69
C ARG A 377 2.57 17.16 1.89
N GLN A 378 1.35 16.74 2.20
CA GLN A 378 1.08 15.81 3.30
C GLN A 378 1.74 14.45 3.06
N ILE A 379 1.73 13.98 1.82
CA ILE A 379 2.39 12.73 1.43
C ILE A 379 3.91 12.87 1.64
N TRP A 380 4.54 13.90 1.07
CA TRP A 380 5.98 14.12 1.23
C TRP A 380 6.40 14.25 2.70
N ASP A 381 5.66 14.99 3.52
CA ASP A 381 5.97 15.20 4.94
C ASP A 381 5.97 13.86 5.71
N HIS A 382 5.05 12.96 5.35
CA HIS A 382 4.89 11.65 5.98
C HIS A 382 5.90 10.62 5.48
N VAL A 383 6.02 10.45 4.16
CA VAL A 383 6.71 9.29 3.56
C VAL A 383 8.18 9.52 3.22
N LEU A 384 8.64 10.77 3.12
CA LEU A 384 10.01 11.06 2.64
C LEU A 384 11.12 10.36 3.44
N PRO A 385 11.10 10.32 4.79
CA PRO A 385 12.12 9.58 5.54
C PRO A 385 12.14 8.07 5.22
N GLN A 386 10.97 7.47 5.00
CA GLN A 386 10.86 6.05 4.65
C GLN A 386 11.32 5.80 3.21
N LEU A 387 10.98 6.70 2.30
CA LEU A 387 11.43 6.66 0.91
C LEU A 387 12.96 6.68 0.81
N VAL A 388 13.59 7.59 1.56
CA VAL A 388 15.06 7.71 1.65
C VAL A 388 15.70 6.40 2.11
N ARG A 389 15.13 5.76 3.14
CA ARG A 389 15.59 4.44 3.61
C ARG A 389 15.37 3.35 2.56
N ARG A 390 14.23 3.37 1.86
CA ARG A 390 13.89 2.37 0.85
C ARG A 390 14.88 2.36 -0.30
N ILE A 391 15.30 3.54 -0.78
CA ILE A 391 16.19 3.68 -1.95
C ILE A 391 17.52 2.95 -1.76
N SER A 392 18.12 3.02 -0.57
CA SER A 392 19.36 2.31 -0.27
C SER A 392 19.24 0.77 -0.31
N LEU A 393 18.01 0.24 -0.38
CA LEU A 393 17.72 -1.18 -0.47
C LEU A 393 17.33 -1.64 -1.88
N LEU A 394 17.22 -0.73 -2.85
CA LEU A 394 16.76 -1.04 -4.21
C LEU A 394 17.88 -1.53 -5.13
N ASP A 395 19.14 -1.20 -4.81
CA ASP A 395 20.30 -1.67 -5.53
C ASP A 395 21.41 -2.16 -4.59
N VAL A 396 22.25 -3.06 -5.10
CA VAL A 396 23.41 -3.59 -4.37
C VAL A 396 24.59 -2.62 -4.50
N ASN A 397 24.63 -1.82 -5.57
CA ASN A 397 25.73 -0.88 -5.81
C ASN A 397 25.53 0.43 -5.01
N PRO A 398 26.41 0.75 -4.05
CA PRO A 398 26.29 1.95 -3.22
C PRO A 398 26.41 3.27 -4.00
N VAL A 399 27.13 3.25 -5.14
CA VAL A 399 27.25 4.41 -6.04
C VAL A 399 25.91 4.71 -6.69
N VAL A 400 25.24 3.68 -7.22
CA VAL A 400 23.90 3.80 -7.83
C VAL A 400 22.89 4.28 -6.79
N ASN A 401 22.89 3.71 -5.59
CA ASN A 401 22.03 4.15 -4.49
C ASN A 401 22.26 5.62 -4.14
N SER A 402 23.51 6.08 -4.08
CA SER A 402 23.81 7.49 -3.81
C SER A 402 23.36 8.43 -4.93
N CYS A 403 23.48 8.01 -6.19
CA CYS A 403 22.92 8.77 -7.32
C CYS A 403 21.40 8.88 -7.21
N ASN A 404 20.72 7.78 -6.91
CA ASN A 404 19.28 7.73 -6.70
C ASN A 404 18.84 8.62 -5.53
N LEU A 405 19.57 8.59 -4.41
CA LEU A 405 19.36 9.49 -3.27
C LEU A 405 19.54 10.96 -3.67
N THR A 406 20.48 11.27 -4.57
CA THR A 406 20.72 12.64 -5.04
C THR A 406 19.53 13.15 -5.87
N VAL A 407 18.95 12.30 -6.71
CA VAL A 407 17.74 12.63 -7.48
C VAL A 407 16.58 12.97 -6.53
N ILE A 408 16.36 12.17 -5.48
CA ILE A 408 15.28 12.43 -4.52
C ILE A 408 15.57 13.66 -3.65
N LEU A 409 16.83 13.86 -3.24
CA LEU A 409 17.24 15.06 -2.50
C LEU A 409 16.95 16.33 -3.30
N ASN A 410 17.28 16.34 -4.60
CA ASN A 410 17.05 17.47 -5.48
C ASN A 410 15.55 17.70 -5.69
N ARG A 411 14.75 16.64 -5.90
CA ARG A 411 13.28 16.78 -5.97
C ARG A 411 12.69 17.35 -4.68
N ALA A 412 13.11 16.84 -3.52
CA ALA A 412 12.65 17.34 -2.23
C ALA A 412 13.03 18.82 -2.03
N LYS A 413 14.25 19.22 -2.39
CA LYS A 413 14.68 20.63 -2.34
C LYS A 413 13.91 21.52 -3.31
N ASN A 414 13.60 21.03 -4.50
CA ASN A 414 12.80 21.79 -5.46
C ASN A 414 11.35 21.97 -4.96
N PHE A 415 10.83 21.00 -4.21
CA PHE A 415 9.48 21.05 -3.66
C PHE A 415 9.36 21.93 -2.41
N TYR A 416 10.26 21.75 -1.42
CA TYR A 416 10.23 22.47 -0.14
C TYR A 416 11.05 23.77 -0.12
N GLY A 417 11.89 24.00 -1.12
CA GLY A 417 12.96 24.99 -1.08
C GLY A 417 14.28 24.41 -0.54
N SER A 418 15.30 25.26 -0.42
CA SER A 418 16.65 24.84 -0.02
C SER A 418 16.74 24.23 1.38
N ALA A 419 15.83 24.61 2.29
CA ALA A 419 15.80 24.16 3.68
C ALA A 419 14.83 22.99 3.89
N LEU A 420 15.38 21.78 4.05
CA LEU A 420 14.62 20.58 4.41
C LEU A 420 14.55 20.46 5.94
N SER A 421 13.52 19.77 6.46
CA SER A 421 13.40 19.54 7.91
C SER A 421 14.59 18.76 8.46
N SER A 422 14.92 19.01 9.73
CA SER A 422 16.02 18.37 10.46
C SER A 422 15.97 16.83 10.40
N LYS A 423 14.77 16.26 10.52
CA LYS A 423 14.50 14.82 10.41
C LYS A 423 14.82 14.26 9.03
N VAL A 424 14.42 14.95 7.97
CA VAL A 424 14.64 14.54 6.58
C VAL A 424 16.12 14.63 6.22
N GLN A 425 16.79 15.72 6.58
CA GLN A 425 18.22 15.90 6.34
C GLN A 425 19.04 14.81 7.04
N ARG A 426 18.73 14.50 8.31
CA ARG A 426 19.36 13.38 9.02
C ARG A 426 19.13 12.04 8.33
N ALA A 427 17.93 11.79 7.79
CA ALA A 427 17.67 10.56 7.04
C ALA A 427 18.58 10.45 5.80
N PHE A 428 18.75 11.54 5.03
CA PHE A 428 19.71 11.55 3.91
C PHE A 428 21.14 11.33 4.36
N ILE A 429 21.61 12.04 5.40
CA ILE A 429 22.98 11.92 5.92
C ILE A 429 23.28 10.46 6.29
N VAL A 430 22.39 9.82 7.04
CA VAL A 430 22.53 8.42 7.45
C VAL A 430 22.59 7.49 6.23
N GLN A 431 21.75 7.71 5.23
CA GLN A 431 21.73 6.84 4.04
C GLN A 431 22.92 7.04 3.10
N TYR A 432 23.46 8.26 2.97
CA TYR A 432 24.73 8.47 2.26
C TYR A 432 25.90 7.82 2.99
N ALA A 433 25.92 7.89 4.33
CA ALA A 433 26.94 7.21 5.13
C ALA A 433 26.85 5.69 5.00
N ALA A 434 25.64 5.13 5.01
CA ALA A 434 25.42 3.69 4.78
C ALA A 434 25.94 3.23 3.39
N ASN A 435 25.86 4.09 2.37
CA ASN A 435 26.44 3.85 1.05
C ASN A 435 27.93 4.24 0.96
N GLY A 436 28.58 4.71 2.03
CA GLY A 436 29.99 5.10 2.03
C GLY A 436 30.31 6.42 1.31
N ASN A 437 29.32 7.24 0.96
CA ASN A 437 29.53 8.53 0.27
C ASN A 437 29.81 9.66 1.27
N PHE A 438 31.01 9.67 1.85
CA PHE A 438 31.39 10.61 2.91
C PHE A 438 31.53 12.06 2.44
N THR A 439 31.72 12.30 1.14
CA THR A 439 31.68 13.66 0.57
C THR A 439 30.29 14.27 0.69
N MET A 440 29.24 13.52 0.34
CA MET A 440 27.87 14.01 0.47
C MET A 440 27.43 14.14 1.92
N VAL A 441 27.86 13.21 2.79
CA VAL A 441 27.69 13.32 4.25
C VAL A 441 28.25 14.66 4.76
N THR A 442 29.51 14.94 4.45
CA THR A 442 30.20 16.18 4.87
C THR A 442 29.49 17.41 4.33
N LYS A 443 29.11 17.41 3.04
CA LYS A 443 28.40 18.53 2.41
C LYS A 443 27.05 18.81 3.08
N LEU A 444 26.28 17.77 3.40
CA LEU A 444 24.97 17.91 4.04
C LEU A 444 25.09 18.39 5.49
N ILE A 445 26.08 17.91 6.24
CA ILE A 445 26.34 18.36 7.61
C ILE A 445 26.77 19.83 7.62
N ARG A 446 27.63 20.28 6.71
CA ARG A 446 28.04 21.69 6.62
C ARG A 446 26.88 22.62 6.27
N GLY A 447 25.94 22.15 5.46
CA GLY A 447 24.72 22.89 5.14
C GLY A 447 23.64 22.79 6.21
N TYR A 448 23.92 22.17 7.35
CA TYR A 448 22.99 21.97 8.46
C TYR A 448 23.20 23.08 9.50
N GLU A 449 22.20 23.94 9.67
CA GLU A 449 22.31 25.13 10.54
C GLU A 449 22.34 24.80 12.04
N GLN A 450 21.93 23.59 12.44
CA GLN A 450 21.91 23.16 13.83
C GLN A 450 23.13 22.33 14.19
N HIS A 451 23.74 22.56 15.35
CA HIS A 451 24.81 21.67 15.83
C HIS A 451 24.26 20.25 16.06
N LEU A 452 24.86 19.27 15.39
CA LEU A 452 24.57 17.85 15.61
C LEU A 452 25.34 17.36 16.83
N ASN A 453 24.76 16.41 17.56
CA ASN A 453 25.44 15.73 18.67
C ASN A 453 26.72 15.05 18.14
N PRO A 454 27.91 15.25 18.75
CA PRO A 454 29.15 14.60 18.32
C PRO A 454 29.06 13.08 18.16
N ASN A 455 28.29 12.40 19.02
CA ASN A 455 28.07 10.95 18.92
C ASN A 455 27.33 10.55 17.64
N PHE A 456 26.55 11.46 17.04
CA PHE A 456 25.92 11.23 15.75
C PHE A 456 26.98 11.04 14.66
N TYR A 457 28.06 11.83 14.64
CA TYR A 457 29.13 11.68 13.65
C TYR A 457 29.81 10.31 13.74
N ALA A 458 30.08 9.83 14.95
CA ALA A 458 30.61 8.48 15.17
C ALA A 458 29.64 7.40 14.70
N SER A 459 28.33 7.56 14.94
CA SER A 459 27.31 6.60 14.49
C SER A 459 27.25 6.45 12.96
N LEU A 460 27.62 7.49 12.20
CA LEU A 460 27.68 7.44 10.74
C LEU A 460 28.79 6.52 10.23
N LEU A 461 29.88 6.37 11.00
CA LEU A 461 30.97 5.45 10.66
C LEU A 461 30.54 3.99 10.82
N SER A 462 29.76 3.68 11.87
CA SER A 462 29.19 2.35 12.07
C SER A 462 28.07 2.00 11.09
N ALA A 463 27.45 3.01 10.46
CA ALA A 463 26.38 2.79 9.49
C ALA A 463 26.92 2.31 8.13
N SER A 464 28.18 2.60 7.79
CA SER A 464 28.80 2.09 6.57
C SER A 464 29.07 0.60 6.75
N THR A 465 28.44 -0.24 5.92
CA THR A 465 28.73 -1.68 5.92
C THR A 465 30.18 -1.90 5.45
N ASP A 466 30.88 -2.85 6.10
CA ASP A 466 32.27 -3.32 5.85
C ASP A 466 32.51 -3.90 4.43
N SER A 467 31.71 -3.49 3.45
CA SER A 467 31.96 -3.84 2.07
C SER A 467 33.23 -3.10 1.63
N ASN A 468 34.30 -3.86 1.36
CA ASN A 468 35.53 -3.47 0.67
C ASN A 468 35.28 -2.91 -0.75
N ILE A 469 34.19 -2.17 -0.97
CA ILE A 469 33.84 -1.52 -2.23
C ILE A 469 34.63 -0.22 -2.28
N CYS A 470 35.93 -0.36 -2.46
CA CYS A 470 36.81 0.75 -2.78
C CYS A 470 36.50 1.16 -4.22
N SER A 471 35.53 2.07 -4.38
CA SER A 471 35.21 2.64 -5.68
C SER A 471 36.18 3.78 -5.99
N SER A 472 36.72 3.81 -7.21
CA SER A 472 37.55 4.93 -7.68
C SER A 472 36.73 6.21 -7.92
N VAL A 473 35.40 6.12 -7.85
CA VAL A 473 34.46 7.23 -8.04
C VAL A 473 34.61 8.26 -6.90
N PRO A 474 34.65 9.57 -7.22
CA PRO A 474 34.73 10.61 -6.20
C PRO A 474 33.67 10.48 -5.11
N GLY A 475 34.07 10.65 -3.86
CA GLY A 475 33.21 10.58 -2.67
C GLY A 475 33.11 9.22 -2.00
N PHE A 476 33.63 8.17 -2.63
CA PHE A 476 33.63 6.80 -2.11
C PHE A 476 35.04 6.27 -1.82
N ARG A 477 36.08 7.06 -2.06
CA ARG A 477 37.46 6.61 -1.84
C ARG A 477 37.77 6.70 -0.34
N PRO A 478 38.78 5.95 0.14
CA PRO A 478 39.17 6.01 1.54
C PRO A 478 39.56 7.42 1.99
N GLN A 479 40.14 8.23 1.10
CA GLN A 479 40.55 9.60 1.41
C GLN A 479 39.38 10.50 1.80
N GLU A 480 38.19 10.35 1.21
CA GLU A 480 37.04 11.16 1.59
C GLU A 480 36.47 10.75 2.95
N LYS A 481 36.52 9.46 3.31
CA LYS A 481 36.21 9.00 4.68
C LYS A 481 37.21 9.56 5.69
N ARG A 482 38.52 9.55 5.37
CA ARG A 482 39.56 10.19 6.19
C ARG A 482 39.32 11.70 6.32
N GLY A 483 38.98 12.37 5.23
CA GLY A 483 38.63 13.80 5.24
C GLY A 483 37.43 14.12 6.12
N PHE A 484 36.42 13.25 6.15
CA PHE A 484 35.29 13.35 7.08
C PHE A 484 35.75 13.20 8.54
N LEU A 485 36.55 12.17 8.86
CA LEU A 485 37.11 11.97 10.20
C LEU A 485 37.89 13.20 10.69
N VAL A 486 38.80 13.71 9.85
CA VAL A 486 39.62 14.89 10.19
C VAL A 486 38.78 16.14 10.38
N SER A 487 37.82 16.41 9.47
CA SER A 487 37.11 17.69 9.46
C SER A 487 35.85 17.73 10.35
N MET A 488 35.26 16.59 10.67
CA MET A 488 33.97 16.52 11.40
C MET A 488 34.06 15.79 12.74
N VAL A 489 34.95 14.81 12.88
CA VAL A 489 34.99 13.94 14.07
C VAL A 489 36.08 14.35 15.05
N LEU A 490 37.33 14.50 14.58
CA LEU A 490 38.47 14.88 15.43
C LEU A 490 38.25 16.16 16.24
N PRO A 491 37.64 17.25 15.69
CA PRO A 491 37.42 18.48 16.45
C PRO A 491 36.52 18.30 17.69
N HIS A 492 35.70 17.25 17.72
CA HIS A 492 34.73 16.97 18.79
C HIS A 492 35.03 15.66 19.52
N TYR A 493 36.23 15.10 19.35
CA TYR A 493 36.56 13.77 19.87
C TYR A 493 36.46 13.68 21.41
N ASP A 494 36.84 14.75 22.10
CA ASP A 494 36.78 14.85 23.57
C ASP A 494 35.33 14.80 24.11
N GLU A 495 34.34 15.18 23.29
CA GLU A 495 32.91 15.21 23.63
C GLU A 495 32.21 13.84 23.38
N LEU A 496 32.93 12.87 22.80
CA LEU A 496 32.38 11.56 22.46
C LEU A 496 32.24 10.65 23.69
N SER A 497 31.17 9.85 23.69
CA SER A 497 31.03 8.73 24.61
C SER A 497 32.11 7.66 24.36
N LEU A 498 32.42 6.84 25.37
CA LEU A 498 33.38 5.74 25.23
C LEU A 498 33.05 4.79 24.07
N ALA A 499 31.77 4.49 23.85
CA ALA A 499 31.34 3.66 22.74
C ALA A 499 31.60 4.32 21.38
N ALA A 500 31.32 5.61 21.25
CA ALA A 500 31.60 6.38 20.05
C ALA A 500 33.11 6.48 19.75
N LYS A 501 33.94 6.69 20.79
CA LYS A 501 35.40 6.71 20.68
C LYS A 501 35.96 5.41 20.12
N ARG A 502 35.46 4.25 20.60
CA ARG A 502 35.84 2.93 20.05
C ARG A 502 35.55 2.82 18.56
N ILE A 503 34.35 3.22 18.13
CA ILE A 503 33.98 3.21 16.70
C ILE A 503 34.95 4.07 15.88
N VAL A 504 35.32 5.25 16.38
CA VAL A 504 36.27 6.14 15.69
C VAL A 504 37.66 5.50 15.59
N LEU A 505 38.15 4.91 16.67
CA LEU A 505 39.45 4.20 16.68
C LEU A 505 39.47 3.04 15.68
N GLU A 506 38.39 2.23 15.63
CA GLU A 506 38.25 1.12 14.68
C GLU A 506 38.31 1.57 13.20
N ASN A 507 37.87 2.80 12.94
CA ASN A 507 37.84 3.41 11.62
C ASN A 507 39.09 4.25 11.29
N ALA A 508 40.01 4.42 12.24
CA ALA A 508 41.28 5.12 12.02
C ALA A 508 42.31 4.16 11.40
N ASP A 509 42.58 4.34 10.11
CA ASP A 509 43.37 3.43 9.29
C ASP A 509 44.75 3.99 8.87
N SER A 510 45.11 5.18 9.33
CA SER A 510 46.37 5.85 9.00
C SER A 510 47.03 6.48 10.23
N GLU A 511 48.35 6.69 10.18
CA GLU A 511 49.10 7.40 11.23
C GLU A 511 48.59 8.83 11.41
N GLU A 512 48.20 9.50 10.31
CA GLU A 512 47.63 10.85 10.31
C GLU A 512 46.36 10.95 11.16
N LEU A 513 45.56 9.88 11.25
CA LEU A 513 44.36 9.81 12.07
C LEU A 513 44.66 9.32 13.49
N LEU A 514 45.49 8.30 13.64
CA LEU A 514 45.77 7.67 14.94
C LEU A 514 46.59 8.56 15.87
N LYS A 515 47.57 9.30 15.35
CA LYS A 515 48.42 10.16 16.18
C LYS A 515 47.62 11.25 16.92
N PRO A 516 46.74 12.03 16.26
CA PRO A 516 45.85 12.96 16.96
C PRO A 516 44.93 12.29 17.97
N LEU A 517 44.37 11.12 17.63
CA LEU A 517 43.47 10.37 18.53
C LEU A 517 44.18 9.93 19.82
N ILE A 518 45.40 9.39 19.70
CA ILE A 518 46.22 8.99 20.86
C ILE A 518 46.56 10.21 21.73
N LEU A 519 46.94 11.34 21.11
CA LEU A 519 47.18 12.59 21.85
C LEU A 519 45.95 13.07 22.61
N SER A 520 44.77 13.04 21.99
CA SER A 520 43.51 13.37 22.66
C SER A 520 43.20 12.41 23.82
N GLU A 521 43.37 11.10 23.64
CA GLU A 521 43.15 10.13 24.73
C GLU A 521 44.11 10.33 25.91
N LEU A 522 45.39 10.64 25.64
CA LEU A 522 46.37 10.97 26.68
C LEU A 522 46.00 12.26 27.43
N ALA A 523 45.54 13.29 26.71
CA ALA A 523 45.07 14.53 27.33
C ALA A 523 43.83 14.30 28.21
N ILE A 524 42.90 13.45 27.78
CA ILE A 524 41.71 13.08 28.56
C ILE A 524 42.11 12.30 29.82
N GLN A 525 43.05 11.36 29.70
CA GLN A 525 43.58 10.61 30.83
C GLN A 525 44.28 11.53 31.83
N ALA A 526 45.09 12.47 31.36
CA ALA A 526 45.78 13.45 32.21
C ALA A 526 44.81 14.34 33.00
N ARG A 527 43.62 14.62 32.45
CA ARG A 527 42.54 15.36 33.13
C ARG A 527 41.67 14.48 34.05
N GLY A 528 42.01 13.21 34.24
CA GLY A 528 41.25 12.25 35.07
C GLY A 528 39.98 11.71 34.40
N GLY A 529 39.81 11.92 33.09
CA GLY A 529 38.68 11.40 32.32
C GLY A 529 38.82 9.91 31.99
N LYS A 530 37.70 9.26 31.65
CA LYS A 530 37.73 7.88 31.12
C LYS A 530 38.28 7.91 29.70
N ALA A 531 39.48 7.37 29.52
CA ALA A 531 40.21 7.32 28.26
C ALA A 531 40.45 5.88 27.79
N LEU A 532 40.70 5.72 26.49
CA LEU A 532 40.94 4.45 25.79
C LEU A 532 42.40 4.30 25.32
N VAL A 533 43.35 4.92 26.02
CA VAL A 533 44.78 4.98 25.61
C VAL A 533 45.35 3.60 25.27
N SER A 534 45.15 2.60 26.13
CA SER A 534 45.63 1.24 25.91
C SER A 534 45.00 0.55 24.69
N GLU A 535 43.71 0.80 24.45
CA GLU A 535 42.99 0.26 23.28
C GLU A 535 43.49 0.95 21.99
N ALA A 536 43.71 2.26 22.02
CA ALA A 536 44.21 3.04 20.89
C ALA A 536 45.64 2.64 20.49
N VAL A 537 46.54 2.47 21.46
CA VAL A 537 47.93 2.01 21.22
C VAL A 537 47.92 0.58 20.67
N SER A 538 47.18 -0.33 21.29
CA SER A 538 47.04 -1.71 20.80
C SER A 538 46.45 -1.79 19.39
N TRP A 539 45.54 -0.88 19.03
CA TRP A 539 44.99 -0.81 17.67
C TRP A 539 46.03 -0.35 16.65
N ALA A 540 46.84 0.65 16.97
CA ALA A 540 47.93 1.13 16.12
C ALA A 540 48.99 0.04 15.87
N GLU A 541 49.40 -0.66 16.93
CA GLU A 541 50.34 -1.78 16.86
C GLU A 541 49.83 -2.93 15.97
N ARG A 542 48.55 -3.30 16.11
CA ARG A 542 47.92 -4.35 15.29
C ARG A 542 47.92 -4.03 13.78
N ARG A 543 48.00 -2.76 13.40
CA ARG A 543 48.06 -2.31 12.01
C ARG A 543 49.48 -2.05 11.51
N GLY A 544 50.50 -2.34 12.32
CA GLY A 544 51.91 -2.09 11.99
C GLY A 544 52.26 -0.60 11.93
N LEU A 545 51.47 0.25 12.58
CA LEU A 545 51.65 1.70 12.60
C LEU A 545 52.46 2.06 13.86
N ASN A 546 53.39 3.00 13.75
CA ASN A 546 54.29 3.31 14.87
C ASN A 546 53.54 4.12 15.95
N PRO A 547 53.26 3.56 17.14
CA PRO A 547 52.55 4.26 18.18
C PRO A 547 53.44 5.24 18.95
N ASN A 548 54.72 5.41 18.58
CA ASN A 548 55.67 6.33 19.25
C ASN A 548 55.27 7.79 19.05
N VAL A 549 54.20 8.18 19.70
CA VAL A 549 53.89 9.54 20.08
C VAL A 549 54.67 9.77 21.37
N ARG A 550 55.94 10.19 21.25
CA ARG A 550 56.66 10.75 22.39
C ARG A 550 55.85 11.94 22.86
N VAL A 551 55.18 11.78 23.99
CA VAL A 551 54.55 12.88 24.69
C VAL A 551 55.69 13.69 25.28
N GLU A 552 56.10 14.75 24.61
CA GLU A 552 56.76 15.86 25.29
C GLU A 552 55.68 16.51 26.16
N VAL A 553 55.39 15.87 27.31
CA VAL A 553 54.70 16.55 28.41
C VAL A 553 55.73 17.55 28.91
N ASN A 554 55.59 18.81 28.49
CA ASN A 554 56.26 19.89 29.19
C ASN A 554 55.75 19.86 30.64
N GLU A 555 56.69 19.59 31.55
CA GLU A 555 56.54 19.75 32.99
C GLU A 555 56.05 21.15 33.37
#